data_AF-A0A3L7X5B0-F1
#
_entry.id   AF-A0A3L7X5B0-F1
#
_cell.length_a   1.000
_cell.length_b   1.000
_cell.length_c   1.000
_cell.angle_alpha   90.00
_cell.angle_beta   90.00
_cell.angle_gamma   90.00
#
_symmetry.space_group_name_H-M   'P 1'
#
loop_
_entity.id
_entity.type
_entity.pdbx_description
1 polymer ?
#
loop_
_entity_poly.entity_id
_entity_poly.type
_entity_poly.pdbx_seq_one_letter_code
_entity_poly.pdbx_strand_id
1 'polypeptide(L)'
;MQENRPLTGLSIVNTRANHQAEPLTDELSAMGATVLHYPAIRIAPPADFAPLDGALAALLQGKFDWLVLTSANTVEGLAQRLEMLQIA
;
A
#
# COMPACT_ATOMS: atom_id res chain seq x y z
N MET A 1 32.22 2.92 -18.42
CA MET A 1 32.36 2.09 -17.20
C MET A 1 30.97 1.62 -16.82
N GLN A 2 30.55 0.46 -17.34
CA GLN A 2 29.20 -0.10 -17.14
C GLN A 2 29.29 -1.50 -16.52
N GLU A 3 30.36 -1.76 -15.78
CA GLU A 3 30.61 -3.03 -15.11
C GLU A 3 30.42 -2.81 -13.60
N ASN A 4 29.65 -3.71 -12.98
CA ASN A 4 29.21 -3.72 -11.58
C ASN A 4 28.01 -2.83 -11.19
N ARG A 5 26.90 -2.89 -11.93
CA ARG A 5 25.60 -2.67 -11.25
C ARG A 5 25.19 -3.98 -10.54
N PRO A 6 24.70 -3.92 -9.29
CA PRO A 6 24.62 -5.11 -8.43
C PRO A 6 23.65 -6.18 -8.90
N LEU A 7 22.71 -5.86 -9.80
CA LEU A 7 21.68 -6.78 -10.29
C LEU A 7 21.81 -7.11 -11.78
N THR A 8 22.94 -6.77 -12.42
CA THR A 8 23.17 -7.07 -13.84
C THR A 8 23.00 -8.56 -14.14
N GLY A 9 22.17 -8.88 -15.14
CA GLY A 9 21.88 -10.26 -15.56
C GLY A 9 20.77 -10.95 -14.77
N LEU A 10 20.27 -10.35 -13.69
CA LEU A 10 19.14 -10.90 -12.94
C LEU A 10 17.80 -10.47 -13.56
N SER A 11 16.86 -11.42 -13.63
CA SER A 11 15.46 -11.15 -13.92
C SER A 11 14.65 -11.25 -12.62
N ILE A 12 13.91 -10.20 -12.27
CA ILE A 12 13.17 -10.11 -11.01
C ILE A 12 11.68 -9.91 -11.31
N VAL A 13 10.83 -10.73 -10.71
CA VAL A 13 9.37 -10.57 -10.81
C VAL A 13 8.88 -9.63 -9.71
N ASN A 14 8.27 -8.51 -10.10
CA ASN A 14 7.63 -7.58 -9.18
C ASN A 14 6.14 -7.93 -9.04
N THR A 15 5.75 -8.39 -7.85
CA THR A 15 4.37 -8.84 -7.56
C THR A 15 3.49 -7.80 -6.87
N ARG A 16 4.01 -6.58 -6.67
CA ARG A 16 3.28 -5.49 -6.01
C ARG A 16 2.02 -5.10 -6.79
N ALA A 17 1.07 -4.51 -6.07
CA ALA A 17 -0.11 -3.91 -6.68
C ALA A 17 0.29 -2.86 -7.73
N ASN A 18 -0.52 -2.71 -8.79
CA ASN A 18 -0.23 -1.82 -9.92
C ASN A 18 0.22 -0.41 -9.50
N HIS A 19 -0.53 0.24 -8.60
CA HIS A 19 -0.25 1.61 -8.15
C HIS A 19 1.00 1.75 -7.26
N GLN A 20 1.65 0.64 -6.88
CA GLN A 20 2.82 0.62 -5.98
C GLN A 20 4.03 -0.07 -6.60
N ALA A 21 3.93 -0.54 -7.84
CA ALA A 21 4.96 -1.36 -8.47
C ALA A 21 6.08 -0.51 -9.07
N GLU A 22 5.73 0.65 -9.65
CA GLU A 22 6.65 1.51 -10.41
C GLU A 22 7.90 1.94 -9.62
N PRO A 23 7.81 2.47 -8.38
CA PRO A 23 9.02 2.90 -7.66
C PRO A 23 10.03 1.76 -7.46
N LEU A 24 9.55 0.56 -7.12
CA LEU A 24 10.42 -0.60 -6.96
C LEU A 24 11.01 -1.06 -8.29
N THR A 25 10.20 -1.03 -9.36
CA THR A 25 10.66 -1.37 -10.71
C THR A 25 11.80 -0.44 -11.15
N ASP A 26 11.66 0.86 -10.89
CA ASP A 26 12.67 1.86 -11.25
C ASP A 26 13.98 1.66 -10.48
N GLU A 27 13.90 1.43 -9.17
CA GLU A 27 15.08 1.17 -8.33
C GLU A 27 15.82 -0.10 -8.77
N LEU A 28 15.10 -1.19 -9.00
CA LEU A 28 15.68 -2.46 -9.47
C LEU A 28 16.30 -2.32 -10.87
N SER A 29 15.65 -1.61 -11.77
CA SER A 29 16.13 -1.37 -13.14
C SER A 29 17.38 -0.46 -13.14
N ALA A 30 17.40 0.55 -12.27
CA ALA A 30 18.58 1.41 -12.07
C ALA A 30 19.80 0.58 -11.61
N MET A 31 19.58 -0.42 -10.74
CA MET A 31 20.56 -1.41 -10.30
C MET A 31 20.90 -2.50 -11.33
N GLY A 32 20.34 -2.43 -12.54
CA GLY A 32 20.70 -3.27 -13.69
C GLY A 32 19.89 -4.57 -13.84
N ALA A 33 18.82 -4.75 -13.07
CA ALA A 33 17.92 -5.89 -13.22
C ALA A 33 16.99 -5.72 -14.43
N THR A 34 16.56 -6.84 -15.01
CA THR A 34 15.37 -6.90 -15.87
C THR A 34 14.17 -7.16 -14.96
N VAL A 35 13.25 -6.19 -14.83
CA VAL A 35 12.08 -6.35 -13.96
C VAL A 35 10.85 -6.76 -14.77
N LEU A 36 10.18 -7.82 -14.33
CA LEU A 36 8.94 -8.32 -14.90
C LEU A 36 7.76 -7.88 -14.03
N HIS A 37 6.86 -7.08 -14.60
CA HIS A 37 5.65 -6.63 -13.91
C HIS A 37 4.61 -7.77 -13.86
N TYR A 38 4.31 -8.28 -12.66
CA TYR A 38 3.36 -9.39 -12.47
C TYR A 38 2.53 -9.22 -11.18
N PRO A 39 1.57 -8.27 -11.14
CA PRO A 39 0.78 -7.98 -9.94
C PRO A 39 0.03 -9.21 -9.43
N ALA A 40 0.28 -9.59 -8.17
CA ALA A 40 -0.39 -10.72 -7.53
C ALA A 40 -1.44 -10.30 -6.49
N ILE A 41 -1.49 -9.01 -6.16
CA ILE A 41 -2.41 -8.45 -5.16
C ILE A 41 -3.11 -7.19 -5.67
N ARG A 42 -4.31 -6.94 -5.17
CA ARG A 42 -5.07 -5.71 -5.38
C ARG A 42 -5.50 -5.15 -4.03
N ILE A 43 -5.38 -3.84 -3.87
CA ILE A 43 -5.98 -3.10 -2.75
C ILE A 43 -7.39 -2.72 -3.17
N ALA A 44 -8.37 -3.10 -2.37
CA ALA A 44 -9.79 -2.89 -2.62
C ALA A 44 -10.50 -2.57 -1.29
N PRO A 45 -11.63 -1.85 -1.33
CA PRO A 45 -12.44 -1.62 -0.14
C PRO A 45 -12.94 -2.95 0.45
N PRO A 46 -13.21 -3.00 1.77
CA PRO A 46 -13.88 -4.16 2.37
C PRO A 46 -15.28 -4.33 1.77
N ALA A 47 -15.80 -5.56 1.83
CA ALA A 47 -17.17 -5.86 1.38
C ALA A 47 -18.23 -5.15 2.23
N ASP A 48 -17.91 -4.83 3.49
CA ASP A 48 -18.77 -4.12 4.43
C ASP A 48 -17.92 -3.16 5.29
N PHE A 49 -18.40 -1.92 5.43
CA PHE A 49 -17.78 -0.88 6.24
C PHE A 49 -18.37 -0.78 7.64
N ALA A 50 -19.51 -1.41 7.94
CA ALA A 50 -20.19 -1.27 9.22
C ALA A 50 -19.28 -1.58 10.45
N PRO A 51 -18.38 -2.59 10.41
CA PRO A 51 -17.45 -2.82 11.52
C PRO A 51 -16.47 -1.66 11.73
N LEU A 52 -15.95 -1.08 10.65
CA LEU A 52 -15.04 0.06 10.71
C LEU A 52 -15.76 1.30 11.24
N ASP A 53 -16.93 1.61 10.71
CA ASP A 53 -17.71 2.78 11.12
C ASP A 53 -18.10 2.71 12.61
N GLY A 54 -18.50 1.53 13.08
CA GLY A 54 -18.79 1.28 14.49
C GLY A 54 -17.56 1.45 15.38
N ALA A 55 -16.39 0.96 14.94
CA ALA A 55 -15.14 1.15 15.66
C ALA A 55 -14.71 2.62 15.71
N LEU A 56 -14.90 3.37 14.61
CA LEU A 56 -14.63 4.81 14.56
C LEU A 56 -15.56 5.60 15.48
N ALA A 57 -16.86 5.27 15.50
CA ALA A 57 -17.80 5.89 16.44
C ALA A 57 -17.41 5.60 17.90
N ALA A 58 -16.98 4.37 18.21
CA ALA A 58 -16.49 4.02 19.54
C ALA A 58 -15.19 4.75 19.91
N LEU A 59 -14.25 4.91 18.95
CA LEU A 59 -13.03 5.69 19.12
C LEU A 59 -13.35 7.15 19.46
N LEU A 60 -14.27 7.78 18.72
CA LEU A 60 -14.71 9.16 18.97
C LEU A 60 -15.41 9.33 20.33
N GLN A 61 -16.02 8.26 20.85
CA GLN A 61 -16.60 8.22 22.20
C GLN A 61 -15.55 7.94 23.29
N GLY A 62 -14.26 7.86 22.95
CA GLY A 62 -13.17 7.60 23.90
C GLY A 62 -13.08 6.16 24.37
N LYS A 63 -13.65 5.19 23.64
CA LYS A 63 -13.61 3.76 24.01
C LYS A 63 -12.30 3.07 23.64
N PHE A 64 -11.42 3.75 22.90
CA PHE A 64 -10.08 3.29 22.57
C PHE A 64 -9.08 4.39 22.89
N ASP A 65 -7.98 4.02 23.56
CA ASP A 65 -6.88 4.94 23.84
C ASP A 65 -5.88 5.05 22.67
N TRP A 66 -5.90 4.09 21.74
CA TRP A 66 -4.92 3.98 20.65
C TRP A 66 -5.57 3.64 19.32
N LEU A 67 -5.02 4.20 18.25
CA LEU A 67 -5.25 3.80 16.85
C LEU A 67 -3.90 3.36 16.26
N VAL A 68 -3.86 2.18 15.63
CA VAL A 68 -2.64 1.63 15.00
C VAL A 68 -2.82 1.56 13.50
N LEU A 69 -1.85 2.11 12.76
CA LEU A 69 -1.82 2.13 11.29
C LEU A 69 -0.57 1.38 10.83
N THR A 70 -0.75 0.31 10.05
CA THR A 70 0.34 -0.62 9.68
C THR A 70 0.83 -0.46 8.24
N SER A 71 0.10 0.29 7.41
CA SER A 71 0.45 0.49 6.01
C SER A 71 -0.08 1.84 5.48
N ALA A 72 0.57 2.37 4.44
CA ALA A 72 0.08 3.54 3.71
C ALA A 72 -1.35 3.32 3.18
N ASN A 73 -1.65 2.11 2.70
CA ASN A 73 -3.00 1.74 2.23
C ASN A 73 -4.07 1.89 3.33
N THR A 74 -3.72 1.61 4.59
CA THR A 74 -4.62 1.81 5.74
C THR A 74 -4.90 3.29 5.95
N VAL A 75 -3.88 4.15 5.84
CA VAL A 75 -4.02 5.59 5.98
C VAL A 75 -4.94 6.15 4.90
N GLU A 76 -4.69 5.80 3.63
CA GLU A 76 -5.48 6.26 2.49
C GLU A 76 -6.94 5.79 2.59
N GLY A 77 -7.16 4.50 2.86
CA GLY A 77 -8.51 3.94 2.99
C GLY A 77 -9.29 4.55 4.17
N LEU A 78 -8.61 4.81 5.29
CA LEU A 78 -9.23 5.46 6.44
C LEU A 78 -9.56 6.93 6.14
N ALA A 79 -8.65 7.68 5.53
CA ALA A 79 -8.87 9.09 5.17
C ALA A 79 -10.09 9.24 4.24
N GLN A 80 -10.17 8.42 3.19
CA GLN A 80 -11.33 8.38 2.29
C GLN A 80 -12.63 8.06 3.04
N ARG A 81 -12.58 7.12 3.99
CA ARG A 81 -13.78 6.75 4.77
C ARG A 81 -14.22 7.87 5.71
N LEU A 82 -13.28 8.55 6.37
CA LEU A 82 -13.58 9.66 7.28
C LEU A 82 -14.23 10.84 6.54
N GLU A 83 -13.76 11.16 5.34
CA GLU A 83 -14.35 12.19 4.47
C GLU A 83 -15.81 11.83 4.10
N MET A 84 -16.06 10.57 3.70
CA MET A 84 -17.42 10.09 3.40
C MET A 84 -18.37 10.15 4.60
N LEU A 85 -17.85 9.96 5.82
CA LEU A 85 -18.61 10.03 7.07
C LEU A 85 -18.71 11.47 7.63
N GLN A 86 -18.05 12.44 7.01
CA GLN A 86 -17.98 13.84 7.46
C GLN A 86 -17.42 13.99 8.88
N ILE A 87 -16.45 13.15 9.24
CA ILE A 87 -15.77 13.17 10.54
C ILE A 87 -14.52 14.07 10.50
N ALA A 88 -14.03 14.39 9.29
CA ALA A 88 -12.88 15.26 9.03
C ALA A 88 -13.05 15.98 7.69
#